data_AF-A0A5E6N1X6-F1
#
_entry.id   AF-A0A5E6N1X6-F1
#
_cell.length_a   1.000
_cell.length_b   1.000
_cell.length_c   1.000
_cell.angle_alpha   90.00
_cell.angle_beta   90.00
_cell.angle_gamma   90.00
#
_symmetry.space_group_name_H-M   'P 1'
#
loop_
_entity.id
_entity.type
_entity.pdbx_description
1 polymer ?
#
loop_
_entity_poly.entity_id
_entity_poly.type
_entity_poly.pdbx_seq_one_letter_code
_entity_poly.pdbx_strand_id
1 'polypeptide(L)'
;MYENGEHSMLIDINGDGLLDRVFDRNPKTDQQGFFVYSKPYKTPRLKVITNGFGIQTTLNYKPLTDSSVYTKGPKKGYYPNISIQNARQVISSVTTDNAIGGQNTTTYKYGNAKVNVKGRGNLGFGWIEKKDLQSNKLTRTEYSQTYPILVKPLQPRNTLRLRTLLRLITLASY
;
A
#
# COMPACT_ATOMS: atom_id res chain seq x y z
N MET A 1 31.37 16.72 -17.79
CA MET A 1 30.26 15.73 -17.74
C MET A 1 30.83 14.47 -18.34
N TYR A 2 30.85 13.35 -17.60
CA TYR A 2 31.48 12.11 -18.07
C TYR A 2 30.52 11.33 -18.96
N GLU A 3 31.03 10.87 -20.11
CA GLU A 3 30.33 9.97 -21.03
C GLU A 3 30.10 8.60 -20.34
N ASN A 4 28.94 7.98 -20.62
CA ASN A 4 28.67 6.55 -20.43
C ASN A 4 28.24 6.01 -19.05
N GLY A 5 28.07 6.85 -18.01
CA GLY A 5 27.34 6.42 -16.80
C GLY A 5 28.00 5.30 -15.96
N GLU A 6 29.30 5.08 -16.11
CA GLU A 6 30.10 4.02 -15.48
C GLU A 6 30.07 4.01 -13.93
N HIS A 7 29.62 5.11 -13.33
CA HIS A 7 29.53 5.32 -11.88
C HIS A 7 28.10 5.51 -11.37
N SER A 8 27.10 5.14 -12.17
CA SER A 8 25.69 5.36 -11.83
C SER A 8 24.83 4.13 -12.03
N MET A 9 23.87 3.95 -11.11
CA MET A 9 22.84 2.92 -11.21
C MET A 9 21.45 3.54 -11.01
N LEU A 10 20.43 2.86 -11.53
CA LEU A 10 19.03 3.22 -11.33
C LEU A 10 18.40 2.25 -10.34
N ILE A 11 18.02 2.75 -9.17
CA ILE A 11 17.40 1.97 -8.08
C ILE A 11 16.32 2.83 -7.44
N ASP A 12 15.12 2.28 -7.24
CA ASP A 12 14.08 2.88 -6.39
C ASP A 12 14.48 2.68 -4.92
N ILE A 13 15.29 3.60 -4.40
CA ILE A 13 15.91 3.44 -3.07
C ILE A 13 15.00 3.93 -1.95
N ASN A 14 14.12 4.88 -2.26
CA ASN A 14 13.14 5.40 -1.31
C ASN A 14 11.83 4.57 -1.30
N GLY A 15 11.66 3.64 -2.25
CA GLY A 15 10.52 2.74 -2.35
C GLY A 15 9.24 3.43 -2.82
N ASP A 16 9.31 4.54 -3.54
CA ASP A 16 8.15 5.30 -4.01
C ASP A 16 7.58 4.82 -5.36
N GLY A 17 8.27 3.87 -6.00
CA GLY A 17 7.90 3.27 -7.28
C GLY A 17 8.56 3.92 -8.48
N LEU A 18 9.53 4.82 -8.26
CA LEU A 18 10.28 5.52 -9.29
C LEU A 18 11.77 5.23 -9.13
N LEU A 19 12.47 5.14 -10.26
CA LEU A 19 13.91 4.91 -10.23
C LEU A 19 14.63 6.19 -9.78
N ASP A 20 15.42 6.08 -8.71
CA ASP A 20 16.39 7.10 -8.32
C ASP A 20 17.73 6.84 -9.00
N ARG A 21 18.47 7.91 -9.28
CA ARG A 21 19.84 7.78 -9.78
C ARG A 21 20.80 7.79 -8.59
N VAL A 22 21.54 6.70 -8.44
CA VAL A 22 22.51 6.51 -7.36
C VAL A 22 23.92 6.49 -7.94
N PHE A 23 24.85 7.13 -7.24
CA PHE A 23 26.25 7.22 -7.64
C PHE A 23 27.18 6.77 -6.51
N ASP A 24 28.34 6.20 -6.88
CA ASP A 24 29.46 5.89 -5.98
C ASP A 24 30.39 7.10 -5.75
N ARG A 25 30.10 8.23 -6.41
CA ARG A 25 30.80 9.52 -6.28
C ARG A 25 29.93 10.70 -6.72
N ASN A 26 30.32 11.90 -6.33
CA ASN A 26 29.60 13.11 -6.69
C ASN A 26 29.80 13.43 -8.18
N PRO A 27 28.75 13.50 -9.01
CA PRO A 27 28.88 13.73 -10.45
C PRO A 27 29.41 15.11 -10.85
N LYS A 28 29.50 16.06 -9.90
CA LYS A 28 30.03 17.42 -10.12
C LYS A 28 31.47 17.59 -9.64
N THR A 29 31.83 16.94 -8.54
CA THR A 29 33.13 17.15 -7.86
C THR A 29 34.03 15.92 -7.86
N ASP A 30 33.56 14.79 -8.37
CA ASP A 30 34.23 13.47 -8.38
C ASP A 30 34.58 12.93 -6.97
N GLN A 31 34.09 13.59 -5.91
CA GLN A 31 34.27 13.14 -4.53
C GLN A 31 33.61 11.77 -4.34
N GLN A 32 34.38 10.75 -3.93
CA GLN A 32 33.86 9.43 -3.60
C GLN A 32 32.85 9.50 -2.45
N GLY A 33 31.78 8.72 -2.55
CA GLY A 33 30.74 8.64 -1.53
C GLY A 33 29.40 8.18 -2.09
N PHE A 34 28.42 8.03 -1.21
CA PHE A 34 27.09 7.59 -1.61
C PHE A 34 26.19 8.80 -1.92
N PHE A 35 25.88 9.02 -3.19
CA PHE A 35 25.06 10.16 -3.62
C PHE A 35 23.78 9.69 -4.30
N VAL A 36 22.64 10.23 -3.85
CA VAL A 36 21.33 9.92 -4.41
C VAL A 36 20.73 11.18 -5.02
N TYR A 37 20.43 11.11 -6.32
CA TYR A 37 19.60 12.09 -7.01
C TYR A 37 18.21 11.49 -7.19
N SER A 38 17.36 11.72 -6.19
CA SER A 38 15.92 11.44 -6.30
C SER A 38 15.26 12.66 -6.93
N LYS A 39 14.66 12.48 -8.11
CA LYS A 39 13.82 13.53 -8.71
C LYS A 39 12.38 13.26 -8.30
N PRO A 40 11.61 14.28 -7.90
CA PRO A 40 10.22 14.14 -7.46
C PRO A 40 9.27 13.97 -8.66
N TYR A 41 9.67 13.18 -9.66
CA TYR A 41 8.73 12.78 -10.69
C TYR A 41 7.55 12.13 -9.99
N LYS A 42 6.35 12.37 -10.48
CA LYS A 42 5.15 11.68 -9.98
C LYS A 42 4.49 11.08 -11.19
N THR A 43 4.15 9.80 -11.11
CA THR A 43 3.19 9.26 -12.07
C THR A 43 1.88 10.04 -11.91
N PRO A 44 1.26 10.50 -13.01
CA PRO A 44 -0.02 11.17 -12.93
C PRO A 44 -1.05 10.21 -12.33
N ARG A 45 -1.85 10.71 -11.39
CA ARG A 45 -2.87 9.95 -10.67
C ARG A 45 -4.08 10.83 -10.44
N LEU A 46 -5.25 10.20 -10.44
CA LEU A 46 -6.48 10.87 -10.06
C LEU A 46 -6.40 11.29 -8.59
N LYS A 47 -6.44 12.60 -8.32
CA LYS A 47 -6.32 13.13 -6.96
C LYS A 47 -7.66 13.54 -6.37
N VAL A 48 -8.49 14.20 -7.17
CA VAL A 48 -9.79 14.74 -6.75
C VAL A 48 -10.81 14.45 -7.83
N ILE A 49 -12.01 14.06 -7.39
CA ILE A 49 -13.21 13.96 -8.21
C ILE A 49 -14.21 14.95 -7.63
N THR A 50 -14.79 15.80 -8.46
CA THR A 50 -15.87 16.72 -8.07
C THR A 50 -17.14 16.32 -8.81
N ASN A 51 -18.24 16.11 -8.08
CA ASN A 51 -19.52 15.79 -8.69
C ASN A 51 -20.30 17.07 -9.10
N GLY A 52 -21.47 16.90 -9.73
CA GLY A 52 -22.31 18.02 -10.18
C GLY A 52 -22.88 18.92 -9.08
N PHE A 53 -22.74 18.52 -7.81
CA PHE A 53 -23.15 19.31 -6.64
C PHE A 53 -21.96 19.99 -5.95
N GLY A 54 -20.76 19.94 -6.54
CA GLY A 54 -19.55 20.54 -5.97
C GLY A 54 -18.90 19.74 -4.83
N ILE A 55 -19.43 18.56 -4.49
CA ILE A 55 -18.84 17.70 -3.45
C ILE A 55 -17.56 17.06 -3.99
N GLN A 56 -16.46 17.21 -3.25
CA GLN A 56 -15.17 16.65 -3.62
C GLN A 56 -14.92 15.30 -2.95
N THR A 57 -14.30 14.39 -3.71
CA THR A 57 -13.75 13.13 -3.22
C THR A 57 -12.26 13.12 -3.54
N THR A 58 -11.43 13.15 -2.49
CA THR A 58 -9.98 13.12 -2.57
C THR A 58 -9.46 11.69 -2.40
N LEU A 59 -8.57 11.27 -3.29
CA LEU A 59 -7.91 9.97 -3.29
C LEU A 59 -6.45 10.14 -2.88
N ASN A 60 -6.06 9.52 -1.77
CA ASN A 60 -4.69 9.52 -1.28
C ASN A 60 -4.03 8.18 -1.56
N TYR A 61 -2.75 8.19 -1.91
CA TYR A 61 -2.01 7.00 -2.32
C TYR A 61 -0.73 6.81 -1.50
N LYS A 62 -0.37 5.55 -1.28
CA LYS A 62 0.91 5.12 -0.73
C LYS A 62 1.43 3.89 -1.46
N PRO A 63 2.76 3.70 -1.57
CA PRO A 63 3.34 2.48 -2.14
C PRO A 63 3.17 1.30 -1.18
N LEU A 64 3.16 0.05 -1.69
CA LEU A 64 3.10 -1.14 -0.81
C LEU A 64 4.38 -1.35 0.03
N THR A 65 5.45 -0.62 -0.24
CA THR A 65 6.64 -0.53 0.62
C THR A 65 6.32 0.15 1.96
N ASP A 66 5.27 0.99 2.02
CA ASP A 66 4.77 1.61 3.25
C ASP A 66 3.93 0.60 4.07
N SER A 67 4.40 0.30 5.27
CA SER A 67 3.80 -0.68 6.19
C SER A 67 2.44 -0.25 6.77
N SER A 68 2.11 1.04 6.70
CA SER A 68 0.79 1.54 7.13
C SER A 68 -0.34 1.05 6.21
N VAL A 69 -0.04 0.78 4.94
CA VAL A 69 -1.03 0.34 3.94
C VAL A 69 -0.87 -1.10 3.49
N TYR A 70 0.26 -1.76 3.78
CA TYR A 70 0.49 -3.12 3.33
C TYR A 70 1.01 -4.07 4.40
N THR A 71 0.54 -5.32 4.37
CA THR A 71 1.09 -6.41 5.15
C THR A 71 1.41 -7.59 4.23
N LYS A 72 2.72 -7.86 4.09
CA LYS A 72 3.21 -9.00 3.33
C LYS A 72 2.81 -10.30 4.04
N GLY A 73 2.44 -11.31 3.25
CA GLY A 73 2.06 -12.61 3.81
C GLY A 73 3.23 -13.33 4.48
N PRO A 74 2.96 -14.16 5.51
CA PRO A 74 3.99 -14.80 6.32
C PRO A 74 4.82 -15.82 5.54
N LYS A 75 4.30 -16.36 4.43
CA LYS A 75 5.01 -17.27 3.54
C LYS A 75 5.47 -16.52 2.30
N LYS A 76 6.68 -16.82 1.82
CA LYS A 76 7.24 -16.32 0.54
C LYS A 76 6.35 -16.66 -0.68
N GLY A 77 5.32 -17.49 -0.49
CA GLY A 77 4.53 -18.11 -1.55
C GLY A 77 5.18 -19.42 -1.97
N TYR A 78 4.51 -20.14 -2.87
CA TYR A 78 5.01 -21.40 -3.42
C TYR A 78 5.01 -21.26 -4.93
N TYR A 79 6.13 -21.61 -5.56
CA TYR A 79 6.23 -21.59 -7.02
C TYR A 79 5.04 -22.36 -7.64
N PRO A 80 4.35 -21.80 -8.65
CA PRO A 80 4.67 -20.57 -9.38
C PRO A 80 4.09 -19.27 -8.78
N ASN A 81 3.37 -19.33 -7.66
CA ASN A 81 2.69 -18.20 -7.02
C ASN A 81 3.49 -17.64 -5.84
N ILE A 82 4.22 -16.55 -6.06
CA ILE A 82 5.10 -15.94 -5.04
C ILE A 82 4.46 -14.68 -4.43
N SER A 83 4.76 -14.42 -3.16
CA SER A 83 4.33 -13.22 -2.43
C SER A 83 5.18 -12.02 -2.84
N ILE A 84 4.54 -10.89 -3.13
CA ILE A 84 5.22 -9.68 -3.61
C ILE A 84 5.09 -8.51 -2.64
N GLN A 85 6.04 -7.58 -2.74
CA GLN A 85 5.98 -6.24 -2.13
C GLN A 85 6.78 -5.30 -3.03
N ASN A 86 6.19 -4.91 -4.15
CA ASN A 86 6.74 -3.90 -5.04
C ASN A 86 6.22 -2.51 -4.63
N ALA A 87 6.85 -1.44 -5.07
CA ALA A 87 6.42 -0.08 -4.78
C ALA A 87 5.19 0.38 -5.60
N ARG A 88 4.31 -0.56 -5.99
CA ARG A 88 3.04 -0.22 -6.64
C ARG A 88 2.17 0.58 -5.68
N GLN A 89 1.45 1.54 -6.24
CA GLN A 89 0.70 2.51 -5.47
C GLN A 89 -0.73 2.03 -5.27
N VAL A 90 -1.21 2.18 -4.04
CA VAL A 90 -2.58 1.82 -3.64
C VAL A 90 -3.23 2.99 -2.93
N ILE A 91 -4.57 3.00 -2.92
CA ILE A 91 -5.32 4.01 -2.19
C ILE A 91 -5.08 3.79 -0.69
N SER A 92 -4.52 4.77 0.01
CA SER A 92 -4.36 4.73 1.46
C SER A 92 -5.61 5.23 2.16
N SER A 93 -6.26 6.24 1.59
CA SER A 93 -7.52 6.79 2.10
C SER A 93 -8.32 7.47 1.00
N VAL A 94 -9.64 7.49 1.20
CA VAL A 94 -10.60 8.27 0.45
C VAL A 94 -11.28 9.22 1.42
N THR A 95 -11.32 10.50 1.06
CA THR A 95 -11.94 11.54 1.86
C THR A 95 -12.98 12.27 1.02
N THR A 96 -14.22 12.30 1.49
CA THR A 96 -15.34 12.91 0.76
C THR A 96 -15.98 14.00 1.62
N ASP A 97 -16.23 15.17 1.04
CA ASP A 97 -16.94 16.23 1.75
C ASP A 97 -18.38 15.80 2.05
N ASN A 98 -18.88 16.14 3.24
CA ASN A 98 -20.24 15.76 3.66
C ASN A 98 -21.27 16.89 3.43
N ALA A 99 -20.92 17.91 2.65
CA ALA A 99 -21.74 19.08 2.31
C ALA A 99 -22.25 19.93 3.49
N ILE A 100 -21.81 19.65 4.73
CA ILE A 100 -22.17 20.41 5.94
C ILE A 100 -20.93 20.93 6.69
N GLY A 101 -19.80 21.06 5.99
CA GLY A 101 -18.53 21.57 6.53
C GLY A 101 -17.60 20.51 7.15
N GLY A 102 -17.95 19.23 7.06
CA GLY A 102 -17.10 18.12 7.50
C GLY A 102 -16.69 17.17 6.36
N GLN A 103 -15.95 16.13 6.70
CA GLN A 103 -15.47 15.12 5.76
C GLN A 103 -15.66 13.71 6.29
N ASN A 104 -16.06 12.79 5.43
CA ASN A 104 -16.05 11.36 5.69
C ASN A 104 -14.75 10.76 5.19
N THR A 105 -14.06 9.96 6.02
CA THR A 105 -12.78 9.36 5.65
C THR A 105 -12.83 7.85 5.80
N THR A 106 -12.51 7.15 4.72
CA THR A 106 -12.26 5.71 4.72
C THR A 106 -10.78 5.46 4.50
N THR A 107 -10.14 4.70 5.39
CA THR A 107 -8.75 4.25 5.23
C THR A 107 -8.70 2.81 4.75
N TYR A 108 -7.64 2.46 4.01
CA TYR A 108 -7.48 1.15 3.41
C TYR A 108 -6.15 0.52 3.81
N LYS A 109 -6.19 -0.80 4.00
CA LYS A 109 -5.00 -1.64 4.17
C LYS A 109 -5.13 -2.89 3.32
N TYR A 110 -4.02 -3.35 2.77
CA TYR A 110 -3.97 -4.45 1.83
C TYR A 110 -3.02 -5.53 2.35
N GLY A 111 -3.24 -6.77 1.94
CA GLY A 111 -2.26 -7.81 2.26
C GLY A 111 -2.26 -9.02 1.35
N ASN A 112 -1.22 -9.82 1.55
CA ASN A 112 -1.00 -11.07 0.83
C ASN A 112 -1.04 -10.91 -0.71
N ALA A 113 -0.42 -9.86 -1.26
CA ALA A 113 -0.31 -9.72 -2.72
C ALA A 113 0.55 -10.84 -3.29
N LYS A 114 0.10 -11.47 -4.38
CA LYS A 114 0.84 -12.52 -5.07
C LYS A 114 0.93 -12.29 -6.57
N VAL A 115 1.97 -12.85 -7.18
CA VAL A 115 2.15 -12.92 -8.62
C VAL A 115 2.43 -14.36 -9.03
N ASN A 116 1.94 -14.76 -10.19
CA ASN A 116 2.31 -16.00 -10.84
C ASN A 116 3.41 -15.73 -11.87
N VAL A 117 4.55 -16.39 -11.71
CA VAL A 117 5.73 -16.18 -12.57
C VAL A 117 5.76 -17.06 -13.83
N LYS A 118 4.76 -17.90 -14.06
CA LYS A 118 4.61 -18.74 -15.26
C LYS A 118 3.65 -18.14 -16.29
N GLY A 119 3.43 -16.82 -16.25
CA GLY A 119 2.66 -16.09 -17.28
C GLY A 119 1.24 -15.66 -16.88
N ARG A 120 0.69 -16.11 -15.74
CA ARG A 120 -0.63 -15.58 -15.29
C ARG A 120 -0.55 -14.17 -14.69
N GLY A 121 0.64 -13.69 -14.34
CA GLY A 121 0.84 -12.34 -13.83
C GLY A 121 0.25 -12.11 -12.44
N ASN A 122 -0.24 -10.90 -12.18
CA ASN A 122 -0.67 -10.46 -10.85
C ASN A 122 -1.95 -11.18 -10.39
N LEU A 123 -1.91 -11.80 -9.21
CA LEU A 123 -3.03 -12.56 -8.64
C LEU A 123 -3.88 -11.70 -7.68
N GLY A 124 -3.56 -10.41 -7.57
CA GLY A 124 -4.25 -9.48 -6.68
C GLY A 124 -3.83 -9.62 -5.22
N PHE A 125 -4.59 -8.98 -4.33
CA PHE A 125 -4.44 -9.08 -2.88
C PHE A 125 -5.20 -10.28 -2.34
N GLY A 126 -4.71 -10.88 -1.26
CA GLY A 126 -5.45 -11.93 -0.55
C GLY A 126 -6.52 -11.36 0.39
N TRP A 127 -6.40 -10.10 0.78
CA TRP A 127 -7.43 -9.37 1.51
C TRP A 127 -7.28 -7.85 1.35
N ILE A 128 -8.39 -7.14 1.56
CA ILE A 128 -8.48 -5.69 1.67
C ILE A 128 -9.27 -5.35 2.93
N GLU A 129 -8.72 -4.49 3.76
CA GLU A 129 -9.37 -3.92 4.94
C GLU A 129 -9.74 -2.47 4.63
N LYS A 130 -10.98 -2.10 4.95
CA LYS A 130 -11.48 -0.72 4.92
C LYS A 130 -11.92 -0.33 6.32
N LYS A 131 -11.49 0.85 6.79
CA LYS A 131 -11.95 1.42 8.06
C LYS A 131 -12.62 2.76 7.80
N ASP A 132 -13.92 2.82 8.07
CA ASP A 132 -14.68 4.06 8.17
C ASP A 132 -14.31 4.75 9.50
N LEU A 133 -13.81 5.99 9.44
CA LEU A 133 -13.36 6.70 10.63
C LEU A 133 -14.50 7.36 11.42
N GLN A 134 -15.62 7.67 10.77
CA GLN A 134 -16.80 8.25 11.43
C GLN A 134 -17.48 7.21 12.31
N SER A 135 -17.70 6.02 11.77
CA SER A 135 -18.36 4.93 12.50
C SER A 135 -17.38 3.99 13.22
N ASN A 136 -16.07 4.22 13.08
CA ASN A 136 -15.00 3.31 13.50
C ASN A 136 -15.18 1.85 13.03
N LYS A 137 -15.86 1.63 11.89
CA LYS A 137 -16.17 0.29 11.39
C LYS A 137 -15.04 -0.21 10.50
N LEU A 138 -14.37 -1.27 10.95
CA LEU A 138 -13.43 -2.04 10.15
C LEU A 138 -14.17 -3.15 9.41
N THR A 139 -13.96 -3.27 8.10
CA THR A 139 -14.46 -4.38 7.29
C THR A 139 -13.29 -4.97 6.52
N ARG A 140 -13.11 -6.29 6.66
CA ARG A 140 -12.12 -7.05 5.91
C ARG A 140 -12.81 -7.91 4.87
N THR A 141 -12.36 -7.84 3.62
CA THR A 141 -12.77 -8.73 2.53
C THR A 141 -11.58 -9.57 2.13
N GLU A 142 -11.73 -10.89 2.17
CA GLU A 142 -10.71 -11.83 1.71
C GLU A 142 -11.01 -12.26 0.27
N TYR A 143 -9.98 -12.50 -0.52
CA TYR A 143 -10.09 -12.79 -1.94
C TYR A 143 -9.41 -14.10 -2.30
N SER A 144 -10.07 -14.88 -3.15
CA SER A 144 -9.47 -16.04 -3.79
C SER A 144 -8.32 -15.63 -4.71
N GLN A 145 -7.20 -16.34 -4.62
CA GLN A 145 -6.05 -16.20 -5.50
C GLN A 145 -5.75 -17.51 -6.25
N THR A 146 -6.69 -18.45 -6.25
CA THR A 146 -6.55 -19.78 -6.89
C THR A 146 -7.04 -19.74 -8.34
N TYR A 147 -6.64 -20.73 -9.13
CA TYR A 147 -7.18 -20.90 -10.49
C TYR A 147 -8.54 -21.64 -10.42
N PRO A 148 -9.49 -21.39 -11.35
CA PRO A 148 -9.50 -20.35 -12.38
C PRO A 148 -9.90 -18.96 -11.86
N ILE A 149 -10.38 -18.89 -10.62
CA ILE A 149 -11.05 -17.69 -10.09
C ILE A 149 -10.09 -16.81 -9.29
N LEU A 150 -9.67 -15.70 -9.89
CA LEU A 150 -8.90 -14.63 -9.25
C LEU A 150 -9.81 -13.53 -8.68
N VAL A 151 -9.41 -12.95 -7.55
CA VAL A 151 -10.04 -11.76 -6.94
C VAL A 151 -11.55 -11.94 -6.69
N LYS A 152 -12.01 -13.17 -6.49
CA LYS A 152 -13.38 -13.43 -6.01
C LYS A 152 -13.43 -13.23 -4.50
N PRO A 153 -14.33 -12.38 -3.98
CA PRO A 153 -14.60 -12.30 -2.56
C PRO A 153 -14.92 -13.70 -2.02
N LEU A 154 -14.14 -14.15 -1.04
CA LEU A 154 -14.49 -15.32 -0.27
C LEU A 154 -15.69 -14.95 0.61
N GLN A 155 -16.63 -15.89 0.77
CA GLN A 155 -17.74 -15.74 1.72
C GLN A 155 -17.16 -15.25 3.06
N PRO A 156 -17.76 -14.22 3.69
CA PRO A 156 -17.24 -13.69 4.94
C PRO A 156 -17.23 -14.82 5.97
N ARG A 157 -16.06 -15.18 6.48
CA ARG A 157 -16.00 -15.84 7.79
C ARG A 157 -16.38 -14.76 8.80
N ASN A 158 -17.59 -14.84 9.34
CA ASN A 158 -18.04 -14.00 10.44
C ASN A 158 -17.01 -14.07 11.59
N THR A 159 -16.08 -13.11 11.63
CA THR A 159 -15.10 -12.96 12.70
C THR A 159 -15.45 -11.70 13.47
N LEU A 160 -16.34 -11.94 14.44
CA LEU A 160 -16.61 -11.22 15.69
C LEU A 160 -16.54 -9.67 15.72
N ARG A 161 -17.67 -9.10 16.18
CA ARG A 161 -17.78 -7.77 16.81
C ARG A 161 -16.60 -7.50 17.76
N LEU A 162 -16.28 -6.21 17.94
CA LEU A 162 -15.35 -5.70 18.96
C LEU A 162 -15.47 -6.50 20.27
N ARG A 163 -14.40 -7.18 20.67
CA ARG A 163 -14.22 -7.59 22.07
C ARG A 163 -13.53 -6.43 22.78
N THR A 164 -14.32 -5.63 23.50
CA THR A 164 -13.82 -4.76 24.56
C THR A 164 -13.09 -5.64 25.57
N LEU A 165 -11.77 -5.52 25.68
CA LEU A 165 -10.99 -6.16 26.75
C LEU A 165 -11.12 -5.30 28.02
N LEU A 166 -12.13 -5.58 28.85
CA LEU A 166 -12.09 -5.17 30.26
C LEU A 166 -11.19 -6.17 30.99
N ARG A 167 -9.98 -5.77 31.39
CA ARG A 167 -9.19 -6.51 32.39
C ARG A 167 -9.72 -6.15 33.78
N LEU A 168 -10.38 -7.08 34.47
CA LEU A 168 -10.49 -7.02 35.92
C LEU A 168 -9.16 -7.52 36.51
N ILE A 169 -8.51 -6.68 37.32
CA ILE A 169 -7.46 -7.09 38.26
C ILE A 169 -8.14 -7.19 39.62
N THR A 170 -8.33 -8.41 40.13
CA THR A 170 -8.67 -8.63 41.54
C THR A 170 -7.36 -8.77 42.31
N LEU A 171 -7.03 -7.76 43.11
CA LEU A 171 -6.10 -7.88 44.23
C LEU A 171 -6.92 -8.33 45.44
N ALA A 172 -6.68 -9.55 45.92
CA ALA A 172 -7.11 -9.95 47.25
C ALA A 172 -5.96 -9.67 48.21
N SER A 173 -6.19 -8.76 49.16
CA SER A 173 -5.46 -8.68 50.41
C SER A 173 -5.99 -9.75 51.35
N TYR A 174 -5.10 -10.59 51.89
CA TYR A 174 -4.94 -10.94 53.30
C TYR A 174 -3.73 -11.86 53.45
#